data_AF-A0A8H5IH01-F1
#
_entry.id   AF-A0A8H5IH01-F1
#
_cell.length_a   1.000
_cell.length_b   1.000
_cell.length_c   1.000
_cell.angle_alpha   90.00
_cell.angle_beta   90.00
_cell.angle_gamma   90.00
#
_symmetry.space_group_name_H-M   'P 1'
#
loop_
_entity.id
_entity.type
_entity.pdbx_description
1 polymer ?
#
loop_
_entity_poly.entity_id
_entity_poly.type
_entity_poly.pdbx_seq_one_letter_code
_entity_poly.pdbx_strand_id
1 'polypeptide(L)'
;MPRPTSRGTYGQMNDLFYNHFKENWEMDDKTRGIWKGGPVYCLGGRSTVWGLFSPRIDDKTFRTHFPKEVYEDLNKKYLRKAEEWMNISYPRTLPLHRALKDRLNSRDSESRLPTTQWEWGRVASQFADSGNFDFAEGAFSTVDRLLEAAMDDHCGHGRFKILINSLGSRIEPKPKPGKIQSATHVVVQDESGLEHKIRTKNTVICAGAIESPSILLRSMAEDSIKQTFGKEFAHDFGHVTDHHIFYVTLPFYYKDMKLRDSLGGVKLQTDITFQYLDNTTALANISLDASSFLPRRNIPDSQLPQFIIAYILPSHLCPDNEIKLDGQGRTRIKVGYAADSLLNGKKELLKEFAVDAMNKIAATLDIQFVKHKFDMDDYIILPTVTTKEIELGELGPGGVAHELGSIPMPNADQEGGILDQNLKMKHGWDNVYVCDLSVFPYSPAANPTLSLAALSLRLSDHLVPPKETRYQPISVHNLCLKTIFVTMTLSNTASMSSDPPSSSADKRVELKSGQSMTWKREQTETIFIYASETSKDFDVQIVQPGVAALITQLPGEAPL
;
A
#
# COMPACT_ATOMS: atom_id res chain seq x y z
N MET A 1 19.52 -29.65 -2.98
CA MET A 1 20.31 -29.17 -1.82
C MET A 1 19.46 -28.19 -1.02
N PRO A 2 19.49 -28.26 0.32
CA PRO A 2 18.86 -27.26 1.17
C PRO A 2 19.46 -25.85 1.01
N ARG A 3 18.75 -24.81 1.47
CA ARG A 3 19.20 -23.40 1.47
C ARG A 3 20.64 -23.29 2.02
N PRO A 4 21.58 -22.61 1.32
CA PRO A 4 22.95 -22.41 1.80
C PRO A 4 23.07 -21.38 2.93
N THR A 5 21.99 -20.72 3.33
CA THR A 5 22.04 -19.65 4.33
C THR A 5 21.75 -20.20 5.72
N SER A 6 22.69 -20.02 6.65
CA SER A 6 22.48 -20.16 8.11
C SER A 6 21.47 -19.15 8.68
N ARG A 7 21.05 -18.18 7.85
CA ARG A 7 19.91 -17.31 8.14
C ARG A 7 18.63 -18.11 7.91
N GLY A 8 18.12 -18.69 8.99
CA GLY A 8 16.81 -19.31 9.04
C GLY A 8 15.71 -18.36 8.53
N THR A 9 14.55 -18.94 8.28
CA THR A 9 13.16 -18.42 8.15
C THR A 9 12.77 -16.94 8.38
N TYR A 10 13.65 -16.04 8.82
CA TYR A 10 13.40 -14.68 9.29
C TYR A 10 12.79 -13.69 8.28
N GLY A 11 12.65 -14.03 7.00
CA GLY A 11 11.94 -13.17 6.05
C GLY A 11 10.42 -13.33 6.03
N GLN A 12 9.89 -14.45 6.53
CA GLN A 12 8.62 -15.03 6.04
C GLN A 12 7.54 -15.11 7.13
N MET A 13 7.69 -14.37 8.21
CA MET A 13 6.84 -14.47 9.39
C MET A 13 5.90 -13.28 9.58
N ASN A 14 5.72 -12.41 8.59
CA ASN A 14 4.86 -11.22 8.76
C ASN A 14 3.42 -11.57 9.13
N ASP A 15 2.88 -12.69 8.64
CA ASP A 15 1.58 -13.20 9.09
C ASP A 15 1.63 -13.68 10.55
N LEU A 16 2.74 -14.27 11.01
CA LEU A 16 2.93 -14.64 12.41
C LEU A 16 3.03 -13.39 13.30
N PHE A 17 3.83 -12.39 12.90
CA PHE A 17 3.91 -11.10 13.57
C PHE A 17 2.53 -10.44 13.62
N TYR A 18 1.85 -10.32 12.49
CA TYR A 18 0.51 -9.78 12.43
C TYR A 18 -0.45 -10.55 13.36
N ASN A 19 -0.48 -11.88 13.31
CA ASN A 19 -1.33 -12.69 14.19
C ASN A 19 -0.97 -12.56 15.68
N HIS A 20 0.28 -12.22 16.01
CA HIS A 20 0.72 -12.00 17.38
C HIS A 20 0.35 -10.60 17.91
N PHE A 21 0.41 -9.58 17.05
CA PHE A 21 0.22 -8.17 17.44
C PHE A 21 -1.17 -7.61 17.18
N LYS A 22 -1.97 -8.26 16.32
CA LYS A 22 -3.33 -7.79 16.04
C LYS A 22 -4.24 -8.00 17.23
N GLU A 23 -5.19 -7.10 17.40
CA GLU A 23 -6.34 -7.39 18.23
C GLU A 23 -7.36 -8.23 17.47
N ASN A 24 -8.22 -8.93 18.21
CA ASN A 24 -9.31 -9.67 17.64
C ASN A 24 -10.61 -8.91 17.85
N TRP A 25 -11.32 -8.67 16.75
CA TRP A 25 -12.69 -8.16 16.84
C TRP A 25 -13.60 -9.20 17.49
N GLU A 26 -14.56 -8.70 18.24
CA GLU A 26 -15.68 -9.49 18.69
C GLU A 26 -16.59 -9.83 17.50
N MET A 27 -16.86 -11.12 17.30
CA MET A 27 -17.60 -11.62 16.13
C MET A 27 -18.87 -12.35 16.52
N ASP A 28 -19.87 -12.33 15.63
CA ASP A 28 -21.05 -13.18 15.75
C ASP A 28 -20.65 -14.66 15.47
N ASP A 29 -21.26 -15.62 16.18
CA ASP A 29 -20.79 -17.03 16.26
C ASP A 29 -20.59 -17.72 14.90
N LYS A 30 -21.39 -17.38 13.88
CA LYS A 30 -21.27 -17.96 12.52
C LYS A 30 -20.05 -17.47 11.75
N THR A 31 -19.50 -16.31 12.13
CA THR A 31 -18.43 -15.59 11.40
C THR A 31 -17.03 -15.99 11.86
N ARG A 32 -16.90 -16.44 13.12
CA ARG A 32 -15.63 -16.69 13.80
C ARG A 32 -14.73 -17.73 13.10
N GLY A 33 -15.32 -18.66 12.35
CA GLY A 33 -14.57 -19.73 11.67
C GLY A 33 -13.71 -19.25 10.50
N ILE A 34 -14.16 -18.22 9.77
CA ILE A 34 -13.55 -17.80 8.50
C ILE A 34 -12.66 -16.58 8.63
N TRP A 35 -12.94 -15.68 9.58
CA TRP A 35 -12.22 -14.41 9.71
C TRP A 35 -10.82 -14.56 10.31
N LYS A 36 -9.87 -13.82 9.74
CA LYS A 36 -8.46 -13.74 10.15
C LYS A 36 -7.99 -12.29 10.39
N GLY A 37 -8.88 -11.32 10.19
CA GLY A 37 -8.62 -9.88 10.36
C GLY A 37 -8.46 -9.42 11.80
N GLY A 38 -8.12 -8.13 11.94
CA GLY A 38 -7.81 -7.49 13.21
C GLY A 38 -7.04 -6.18 13.02
N PRO A 39 -7.29 -5.15 13.86
CA PRO A 39 -6.52 -3.93 13.82
C PRO A 39 -5.13 -4.16 14.43
N VAL A 40 -4.17 -3.36 14.02
CA VAL A 40 -2.85 -3.26 14.66
C VAL A 40 -2.75 -1.85 15.22
N TYR A 41 -2.96 -1.71 16.53
CA TYR A 41 -2.92 -0.41 17.21
C TYR A 41 -1.48 0.03 17.47
N CYS A 42 -0.87 0.64 16.46
CA CYS A 42 0.43 1.29 16.56
C CYS A 42 0.49 2.47 15.59
N LEU A 43 1.49 3.34 15.76
CA LEU A 43 1.79 4.37 14.76
C LEU A 43 2.03 3.69 13.40
N GLY A 44 1.38 4.20 12.34
CA GLY A 44 1.45 3.64 10.99
C GLY A 44 0.52 2.43 10.72
N GLY A 45 -0.13 1.88 11.77
CA GLY A 45 -1.10 0.81 11.66
C GLY A 45 -0.57 -0.40 10.89
N ARG A 46 -1.37 -0.93 9.95
CA ARG A 46 -1.02 -2.10 9.14
C ARG A 46 0.22 -1.92 8.26
N SER A 47 0.65 -0.68 7.94
CA SER A 47 1.85 -0.47 7.12
C SER A 47 3.16 -0.88 7.81
N THR A 48 3.13 -1.24 9.09
CA THR A 48 4.27 -1.80 9.81
C THR A 48 4.43 -3.31 9.57
N VAL A 49 3.36 -4.00 9.15
CA VAL A 49 3.31 -5.46 8.97
C VAL A 49 2.40 -5.81 7.79
N TRP A 50 2.91 -5.64 6.55
CA TRP A 50 2.12 -5.78 5.31
C TRP A 50 2.99 -6.16 4.10
N GLY A 51 2.32 -6.53 3.01
CA GLY A 51 2.89 -7.26 1.87
C GLY A 51 3.80 -6.53 0.89
N LEU A 52 3.87 -5.20 0.97
CA LEU A 52 4.57 -4.30 0.04
C LEU A 52 4.10 -4.33 -1.43
N PHE A 53 3.38 -5.38 -1.86
CA PHE A 53 2.74 -5.44 -3.18
C PHE A 53 1.74 -4.30 -3.35
N SER A 54 2.01 -3.47 -4.36
CA SER A 54 1.30 -2.23 -4.63
C SER A 54 0.88 -2.13 -6.11
N PRO A 55 0.08 -3.08 -6.62
CA PRO A 55 -0.47 -3.03 -7.98
C PRO A 55 -1.47 -1.89 -8.15
N ARG A 56 -1.68 -1.47 -9.41
CA ARG A 56 -2.81 -0.61 -9.78
C ARG A 56 -4.06 -1.48 -10.02
N ILE A 57 -5.25 -0.90 -9.83
CA ILE A 57 -6.52 -1.53 -10.26
C ILE A 57 -6.52 -1.60 -11.79
N ASP A 58 -7.00 -2.72 -12.36
CA ASP A 58 -7.12 -2.84 -13.81
C ASP A 58 -8.12 -1.82 -14.38
N ASP A 59 -7.86 -1.37 -15.60
CA ASP A 59 -8.59 -0.25 -16.20
C ASP A 59 -10.11 -0.51 -16.30
N LYS A 60 -10.49 -1.75 -16.64
CA LYS A 60 -11.90 -2.14 -16.81
C LYS A 60 -12.64 -2.06 -15.47
N THR A 61 -12.14 -2.76 -14.45
CA THR A 61 -12.74 -2.74 -13.10
C THR A 61 -12.83 -1.32 -12.57
N PHE A 62 -11.77 -0.51 -12.75
CA PHE A 62 -11.73 0.83 -12.21
C PHE A 62 -12.78 1.74 -12.87
N ARG A 63 -12.91 1.70 -14.21
CA ARG A 63 -13.94 2.48 -14.93
C ARG A 63 -15.36 2.02 -14.63
N THR A 64 -15.58 0.73 -14.44
CA THR A 64 -16.92 0.17 -14.27
C THR A 64 -17.48 0.38 -12.87
N HIS A 65 -16.63 0.45 -11.85
CA HIS A 65 -17.10 0.41 -10.46
C HIS A 65 -16.84 1.67 -9.64
N PHE A 66 -15.96 2.57 -10.08
CA PHE A 66 -15.65 3.80 -9.35
C PHE A 66 -16.20 5.04 -10.07
N PRO A 67 -16.48 6.14 -9.34
CA PRO A 67 -16.92 7.38 -9.96
C PRO A 67 -15.94 7.84 -11.03
N LYS A 68 -16.47 8.28 -12.18
CA LYS A 68 -15.65 8.72 -13.32
C LYS A 68 -14.59 9.75 -12.95
N GLU A 69 -14.95 10.75 -12.13
CA GLU A 69 -14.03 11.80 -11.68
C GLU A 69 -12.87 11.23 -10.85
N VAL A 70 -13.15 10.26 -9.97
CA VAL A 70 -12.13 9.58 -9.16
C VAL A 70 -11.20 8.77 -10.06
N TYR A 71 -11.76 8.00 -10.99
CA TYR A 71 -11.00 7.24 -11.97
C TYR A 71 -10.05 8.14 -12.78
N GLU A 72 -10.56 9.26 -13.31
CA GLU A 72 -9.80 10.17 -14.15
C GLU A 72 -8.69 10.88 -13.36
N ASP A 73 -8.99 11.40 -12.18
CA ASP A 73 -8.02 12.06 -11.31
C ASP A 73 -6.88 11.12 -10.90
N LEU A 74 -7.23 9.91 -10.45
CA LEU A 74 -6.25 8.93 -10.01
C LEU A 74 -5.34 8.49 -11.15
N ASN A 75 -5.89 8.14 -12.32
CA ASN A 75 -5.08 7.71 -13.45
C ASN A 75 -4.24 8.83 -14.07
N LYS A 76 -4.79 10.05 -14.14
CA LYS A 76 -4.09 11.19 -14.75
C LYS A 76 -2.93 11.69 -13.88
N LYS A 77 -3.08 11.66 -12.55
CA LYS A 77 -2.16 12.36 -11.64
C LYS A 77 -1.78 11.53 -10.41
N TYR A 78 -2.75 11.07 -9.63
CA TYR A 78 -2.46 10.66 -8.25
C TYR A 78 -1.84 9.28 -8.09
N LEU A 79 -2.10 8.33 -9.01
CA LEU A 79 -1.42 7.02 -8.96
C LEU A 79 0.08 7.15 -9.16
N ARG A 80 0.53 8.01 -10.10
CA ARG A 80 1.96 8.28 -10.29
C ARG A 80 2.58 8.91 -9.05
N LYS A 81 1.92 9.93 -8.48
CA LYS A 81 2.39 10.56 -7.23
C LYS A 81 2.47 9.57 -6.08
N ALA A 82 1.50 8.66 -5.96
CA ALA A 82 1.50 7.63 -4.94
C ALA A 82 2.64 6.63 -5.16
N GLU A 83 2.91 6.22 -6.40
CA GLU A 83 4.05 5.35 -6.72
C GLU A 83 5.40 6.00 -6.37
N GLU A 84 5.56 7.29 -6.65
CA GLU A 84 6.74 8.07 -6.28
C GLU A 84 6.86 8.18 -4.75
N TRP A 85 5.77 8.50 -4.05
CA TRP A 85 5.74 8.66 -2.60
C TRP A 85 6.01 7.35 -1.85
N MET A 86 5.51 6.23 -2.38
CA MET A 86 5.73 4.88 -1.86
C MET A 86 7.06 4.26 -2.33
N ASN A 87 7.81 4.99 -3.18
CA ASN A 87 9.06 4.56 -3.81
C ASN A 87 8.95 3.14 -4.39
N ILE A 88 8.00 2.97 -5.32
CA ILE A 88 7.81 1.69 -6.00
C ILE A 88 9.07 1.34 -6.80
N SER A 89 9.67 0.21 -6.45
CA SER A 89 10.95 -0.24 -7.02
C SER A 89 10.78 -1.50 -7.87
N TYR A 90 11.73 -1.68 -8.79
CA TYR A 90 11.83 -2.86 -9.64
C TYR A 90 13.28 -3.36 -9.62
N PRO A 91 13.51 -4.67 -9.66
CA PRO A 91 14.85 -5.19 -9.67
C PRO A 91 15.44 -5.05 -11.09
N ARG A 92 16.77 -5.11 -11.18
CA ARG A 92 17.44 -5.21 -12.48
C ARG A 92 17.00 -6.49 -13.19
N THR A 93 16.46 -6.35 -14.40
CA THR A 93 16.07 -7.52 -15.22
C THR A 93 17.31 -8.13 -15.88
N LEU A 94 17.59 -9.40 -15.58
CA LEU A 94 18.68 -10.19 -16.17
C LEU A 94 18.16 -11.06 -17.33
N PRO A 95 19.04 -11.61 -18.19
CA PRO A 95 18.63 -12.48 -19.29
C PRO A 95 17.76 -13.66 -18.86
N LEU A 96 18.08 -14.29 -17.72
CA LEU A 96 17.29 -15.40 -17.16
C LEU A 96 15.88 -14.96 -16.75
N HIS A 97 15.74 -13.77 -16.14
CA HIS A 97 14.44 -13.18 -15.82
C HIS A 97 13.59 -12.92 -17.06
N ARG A 98 14.23 -12.46 -18.15
CA ARG A 98 13.55 -12.24 -19.43
C ARG A 98 13.08 -13.56 -20.03
N ALA A 99 13.94 -14.57 -20.11
CA ALA A 99 13.58 -15.89 -20.63
C ALA A 99 12.41 -16.52 -19.85
N LEU A 100 12.39 -16.37 -18.52
CA LEU A 100 11.29 -16.80 -17.66
C LEU A 100 9.97 -16.11 -18.00
N LYS A 101 9.97 -14.77 -18.07
CA LYS A 101 8.78 -13.99 -18.42
C LYS A 101 8.28 -14.29 -19.82
N ASP A 102 9.18 -14.38 -20.80
CA ASP A 102 8.84 -14.72 -22.19
C ASP A 102 8.19 -16.11 -22.28
N ARG A 103 8.72 -17.10 -21.51
CA ARG A 103 8.11 -18.43 -21.47
C ARG A 103 6.74 -18.41 -20.79
N LEU A 104 6.59 -17.71 -19.67
CA LEU A 104 5.30 -17.57 -18.99
C LEU A 104 4.24 -16.92 -19.89
N ASN A 105 4.63 -15.90 -20.66
CA ASN A 105 3.79 -15.19 -21.63
C ASN A 105 3.54 -15.97 -22.92
N SER A 106 4.29 -17.05 -23.18
CA SER A 106 4.05 -17.90 -24.35
C SER A 106 2.72 -18.64 -24.20
N ARG A 107 1.93 -18.70 -25.27
CA ARG A 107 0.60 -19.30 -25.27
C ARG A 107 0.43 -20.26 -26.44
N ASP A 108 -0.23 -21.37 -26.16
CA ASP A 108 -0.80 -22.25 -27.18
C ASP A 108 -2.11 -21.64 -27.69
N SER A 109 -2.23 -21.49 -29.01
CA SER A 109 -3.41 -20.92 -29.68
C SER A 109 -4.72 -21.64 -29.33
N GLU A 110 -4.67 -22.92 -28.98
CA GLU A 110 -5.85 -23.72 -28.64
C GLU A 110 -6.19 -23.71 -27.14
N SER A 111 -5.34 -23.11 -26.29
CA SER A 111 -5.52 -23.14 -24.84
C SER A 111 -6.65 -22.22 -24.37
N ARG A 112 -7.55 -22.75 -23.54
CA ARG A 112 -8.60 -21.98 -22.84
C ARG A 112 -8.07 -21.12 -21.68
N LEU A 113 -6.79 -21.21 -21.35
CA LEU A 113 -6.19 -20.46 -20.24
C LEU A 113 -6.17 -18.96 -20.55
N PRO A 114 -6.28 -18.10 -19.51
CA PRO A 114 -6.22 -16.65 -19.67
C PRO A 114 -4.93 -16.20 -20.37
N THR A 115 -5.04 -15.14 -21.16
CA THR A 115 -3.88 -14.41 -21.66
C THR A 115 -3.13 -13.73 -20.51
N THR A 116 -1.80 -13.64 -20.63
CA THR A 116 -0.95 -13.08 -19.58
C THR A 116 0.06 -12.10 -20.12
N GLN A 117 0.48 -11.19 -19.24
CA GLN A 117 1.62 -10.30 -19.43
C GLN A 117 2.35 -10.22 -18.09
N TRP A 118 3.14 -11.24 -17.81
CA TRP A 118 3.95 -11.35 -16.61
C TRP A 118 5.02 -10.26 -16.58
N GLU A 119 4.92 -9.41 -15.57
CA GLU A 119 5.84 -8.32 -15.28
C GLU A 119 6.36 -8.46 -13.85
N TRP A 120 7.37 -7.66 -13.50
CA TRP A 120 7.78 -7.57 -12.09
C TRP A 120 6.63 -7.06 -11.23
N GLY A 121 6.46 -7.69 -10.07
CA GLY A 121 5.57 -7.17 -9.04
C GLY A 121 5.96 -5.75 -8.65
N ARG A 122 4.96 -4.90 -8.41
CA ARG A 122 5.18 -3.54 -7.88
C ARG A 122 5.41 -3.64 -6.37
N VAL A 123 6.62 -3.36 -5.91
CA VAL A 123 6.99 -3.49 -4.49
C VAL A 123 7.34 -2.12 -3.92
N ALA A 124 6.63 -1.71 -2.87
CA ALA A 124 6.92 -0.49 -2.11
C ALA A 124 8.09 -0.73 -1.16
N SER A 125 9.16 0.05 -1.31
CA SER A 125 10.34 -0.03 -0.44
C SER A 125 11.00 1.33 -0.34
N GLN A 126 11.57 1.66 0.82
CA GLN A 126 12.36 2.86 1.05
C GLN A 126 13.64 2.89 0.19
N PHE A 127 14.16 1.73 -0.22
CA PHE A 127 15.37 1.63 -1.03
C PHE A 127 15.07 0.99 -2.39
N ALA A 128 15.86 1.34 -3.41
CA ALA A 128 15.77 0.73 -4.74
C ALA A 128 16.81 -0.40 -4.89
N ASP A 129 16.77 -1.39 -3.99
CA ASP A 129 17.66 -2.56 -4.03
C ASP A 129 16.97 -3.78 -4.64
N SER A 130 17.69 -4.53 -5.46
CA SER A 130 17.27 -5.86 -5.94
C SER A 130 16.97 -6.86 -4.81
N GLY A 131 17.65 -6.73 -3.67
CA GLY A 131 17.43 -7.55 -2.47
C GLY A 131 16.01 -7.47 -1.92
N ASN A 132 15.26 -6.39 -2.21
CA ASN A 132 13.89 -6.19 -1.74
C ASN A 132 12.88 -7.22 -2.29
N PHE A 133 13.25 -7.85 -3.40
CA PHE A 133 12.48 -8.91 -4.02
C PHE A 133 12.73 -10.27 -3.34
N ASP A 134 13.81 -10.40 -2.56
CA ASP A 134 14.12 -11.57 -1.73
C ASP A 134 13.77 -11.35 -0.25
N PHE A 135 14.25 -10.27 0.38
CA PHE A 135 14.02 -9.91 1.78
C PHE A 135 13.61 -8.43 1.92
N ALA A 136 12.75 -8.11 2.89
CA ALA A 136 12.16 -6.77 3.04
C ALA A 136 13.09 -5.75 3.72
N GLU A 137 14.32 -5.60 3.23
CA GLU A 137 15.21 -4.53 3.67
C GLU A 137 14.64 -3.17 3.21
N GLY A 138 14.45 -2.23 4.14
CA GLY A 138 13.76 -0.97 3.84
C GLY A 138 12.31 -1.16 3.38
N ALA A 139 11.55 -2.05 4.02
CA ALA A 139 10.10 -2.14 3.80
C ALA A 139 9.44 -0.75 3.95
N PHE A 140 8.59 -0.36 3.00
CA PHE A 140 7.86 0.90 3.12
C PHE A 140 6.90 0.85 4.31
N SER A 141 6.92 1.90 5.13
CA SER A 141 5.95 2.13 6.20
C SER A 141 5.57 3.61 6.27
N THR A 142 4.31 3.90 6.58
CA THR A 142 3.87 5.29 6.76
C THR A 142 4.43 5.92 8.04
N VAL A 143 4.98 5.12 8.96
CA VAL A 143 5.62 5.61 10.20
C VAL A 143 6.71 6.63 9.89
N ASP A 144 7.60 6.29 8.96
CA ASP A 144 8.73 7.15 8.58
C ASP A 144 8.23 8.54 8.14
N ARG A 145 7.24 8.56 7.24
CA ARG A 145 6.64 9.79 6.71
C ARG A 145 5.91 10.61 7.77
N LEU A 146 5.24 9.95 8.71
CA LEU A 146 4.59 10.64 9.83
C LEU A 146 5.62 11.27 10.78
N LEU A 147 6.73 10.57 11.05
CA LEU A 147 7.80 11.08 11.88
C LEU A 147 8.55 12.23 11.19
N GLU A 148 8.87 12.11 9.90
CA GLU A 148 9.43 13.19 9.10
C GLU A 148 8.55 14.46 9.17
N ALA A 149 7.24 14.30 8.96
CA ALA A 149 6.30 15.43 9.05
C ALA A 149 6.20 16.02 10.47
N ALA A 150 6.39 15.22 11.52
CA ALA A 150 6.42 15.70 12.90
C ALA A 150 7.74 16.41 13.25
N MET A 151 8.85 16.03 12.62
CA MET A 151 10.16 16.68 12.77
C MET A 151 10.27 17.99 11.96
N ASP A 152 9.44 18.15 10.93
CA ASP A 152 9.30 19.39 10.13
C ASP A 152 8.56 20.50 10.94
N ASP A 153 9.17 20.94 12.05
CA ASP A 153 8.72 22.07 12.88
C ASP A 153 9.62 23.30 12.72
N HIS A 154 9.90 23.68 11.47
CA HIS A 154 10.78 24.80 11.13
C HIS A 154 10.33 26.17 11.68
N CYS A 155 9.09 26.31 12.16
CA CYS A 155 8.58 27.54 12.76
C CYS A 155 8.53 27.50 14.30
N GLY A 156 8.92 26.39 14.95
CA GLY A 156 8.82 26.21 16.39
C GLY A 156 7.40 26.34 16.93
N HIS A 157 6.40 25.99 16.11
CA HIS A 157 4.98 26.15 16.43
C HIS A 157 4.21 24.81 16.46
N GLY A 158 4.88 23.70 16.15
CA GLY A 158 4.32 22.34 16.19
C GLY A 158 3.05 22.21 15.34
N ARG A 159 3.13 22.54 14.04
CA ARG A 159 1.95 22.54 13.14
C ARG A 159 1.40 21.14 12.86
N PHE A 160 2.24 20.11 12.96
CA PHE A 160 1.84 18.72 12.89
C PHE A 160 2.07 18.06 14.24
N LYS A 161 1.05 17.37 14.77
CA LYS A 161 1.10 16.72 16.07
C LYS A 161 0.59 15.30 15.95
N ILE A 162 1.35 14.37 16.50
CA ILE A 162 0.94 12.97 16.65
C ILE A 162 0.61 12.75 18.13
N LEU A 163 -0.61 12.33 18.39
CA LEU A 163 -1.08 11.93 19.72
C LEU A 163 -1.17 10.41 19.73
N ILE A 164 -0.24 9.76 20.43
CA ILE A 164 -0.26 8.30 20.64
C ILE A 164 -1.08 7.97 21.88
N ASN A 165 -1.49 6.70 22.00
CA ASN A 165 -2.30 6.19 23.12
C ASN A 165 -3.56 7.04 23.39
N SER A 166 -4.15 7.52 22.29
CA SER A 166 -5.30 8.43 22.28
C SER A 166 -6.37 7.84 21.37
N LEU A 167 -7.40 7.24 21.96
CA LEU A 167 -8.48 6.58 21.22
C LEU A 167 -9.48 7.62 20.71
N GLY A 168 -9.55 7.81 19.40
CA GLY A 168 -10.60 8.61 18.76
C GLY A 168 -11.97 7.93 18.92
N SER A 169 -12.77 8.42 19.87
CA SER A 169 -14.02 7.75 20.27
C SER A 169 -15.20 8.11 19.37
N ARG A 170 -15.45 9.41 19.18
CA ARG A 170 -16.60 9.94 18.43
C ARG A 170 -16.39 11.39 17.98
N ILE A 171 -17.27 11.86 17.10
CA ILE A 171 -17.31 13.21 16.55
C ILE A 171 -18.52 13.96 17.13
N GLU A 172 -18.30 15.21 17.54
CA GLU A 172 -19.33 16.06 18.14
C GLU A 172 -19.37 17.48 17.51
N PRO A 173 -20.54 18.14 17.49
CA PRO A 173 -21.84 17.63 17.94
C PRO A 173 -22.40 16.53 17.02
N LYS A 174 -23.12 15.58 17.63
CA LYS A 174 -23.89 14.57 16.90
C LYS A 174 -24.92 15.26 16.00
N PRO A 175 -25.07 14.84 14.73
CA PRO A 175 -25.97 15.49 13.79
C PRO A 175 -27.41 15.21 14.15
N LYS A 176 -28.26 16.20 13.91
CA LYS A 176 -29.70 16.12 14.13
C LYS A 176 -30.40 15.78 12.81
N PRO A 177 -31.50 15.00 12.84
CA PRO A 177 -32.24 14.66 11.64
C PRO A 177 -32.67 15.91 10.85
N GLY A 178 -32.50 15.84 9.53
CA GLY A 178 -32.84 16.92 8.60
C GLY A 178 -31.95 18.17 8.64
N LYS A 179 -30.83 18.15 9.36
CA LYS A 179 -29.87 19.28 9.42
C LYS A 179 -28.47 18.85 9.01
N ILE A 180 -27.88 19.60 8.09
CA ILE A 180 -26.44 19.57 7.85
C ILE A 180 -25.78 20.56 8.84
N GLN A 181 -24.77 20.11 9.57
CA GLN A 181 -24.06 20.93 10.56
C GLN A 181 -22.56 20.64 10.54
N SER A 182 -21.73 21.57 10.98
CA SER A 182 -20.31 21.29 11.14
C SER A 182 -20.01 20.53 12.42
N ALA A 183 -19.17 19.49 12.32
CA ALA A 183 -18.46 18.95 13.47
C ALA A 183 -17.54 20.04 14.05
N THR A 184 -17.44 20.10 15.37
CA THR A 184 -16.66 21.12 16.07
C THR A 184 -15.45 20.55 16.81
N HIS A 185 -15.53 19.27 17.18
CA HIS A 185 -14.46 18.56 17.86
C HIS A 185 -14.58 17.04 17.69
N VAL A 186 -13.45 16.37 17.89
CA VAL A 186 -13.36 14.93 18.11
C VAL A 186 -13.19 14.69 19.61
N VAL A 187 -13.95 13.74 20.15
CA VAL A 187 -13.75 13.25 21.51
C VAL A 187 -12.72 12.13 21.48
N VAL A 188 -11.66 12.29 22.26
CA VAL A 188 -10.58 11.31 22.39
C VAL A 188 -10.52 10.81 23.82
N GLN A 189 -10.22 9.53 24.01
CA GLN A 189 -10.00 8.92 25.32
C GLN A 189 -8.50 8.66 25.51
N ASP A 190 -7.96 9.04 26.67
CA ASP A 190 -6.59 8.68 27.06
C ASP A 190 -6.51 7.28 27.67
N GLU A 191 -5.32 6.84 28.06
CA GLU A 191 -5.08 5.52 28.68
C GLU A 191 -5.85 5.30 30.00
N SER A 192 -6.26 6.38 30.68
CA SER A 192 -7.07 6.30 31.90
C SER A 192 -8.57 6.17 31.60
N GLY A 193 -8.97 6.33 30.34
CA GLY A 193 -10.36 6.38 29.88
C GLY A 193 -10.99 7.76 30.02
N LEU A 194 -10.23 8.80 30.40
CA LEU A 194 -10.74 10.16 30.49
C LEU A 194 -10.97 10.74 29.09
N GLU A 195 -12.12 11.39 28.91
CA GLU A 195 -12.48 12.02 27.65
C GLU A 195 -11.95 13.45 27.53
N HIS A 196 -11.30 13.73 26.40
CA HIS A 196 -10.80 15.05 26.01
C HIS A 196 -11.43 15.49 24.69
N LYS A 197 -11.46 16.80 24.44
CA LYS A 197 -12.07 17.39 23.24
C LYS A 197 -11.01 18.10 22.41
N ILE A 198 -10.77 17.61 21.19
CA ILE A 198 -9.87 18.24 20.23
C ILE A 198 -10.71 18.98 19.19
N ARG A 199 -10.61 20.31 19.18
CA ARG A 199 -11.36 21.14 18.22
C ARG A 199 -10.79 20.99 16.81
N THR A 200 -11.68 20.84 15.83
CA THR A 200 -11.29 20.66 14.42
C THR A 200 -12.07 21.61 13.51
N LYS A 201 -11.44 22.03 12.41
CA LYS A 201 -12.13 22.74 11.31
C LYS A 201 -12.66 21.75 10.28
N ASN A 202 -11.84 20.76 9.94
CA ASN A 202 -12.19 19.60 9.14
C ASN A 202 -11.76 18.36 9.93
N THR A 203 -12.52 17.28 9.83
CA THR A 203 -12.20 15.98 10.44
C THR A 203 -12.09 14.94 9.35
N VAL A 204 -10.99 14.19 9.31
CA VAL A 204 -10.80 13.05 8.40
C VAL A 204 -10.65 11.79 9.25
N ILE A 205 -11.51 10.79 9.02
CA ILE A 205 -11.46 9.50 9.70
C ILE A 205 -10.60 8.53 8.86
N CYS A 206 -9.56 7.96 9.45
CA CYS A 206 -8.65 7.00 8.80
C CYS A 206 -8.39 5.78 9.69
N ALA A 207 -9.44 5.25 10.33
CA ALA A 207 -9.34 4.18 11.34
C ALA A 207 -9.47 2.77 10.74
N GLY A 208 -9.61 2.65 9.42
CA GLY A 208 -9.73 1.38 8.71
C GLY A 208 -11.18 0.92 8.56
N ALA A 209 -11.37 -0.13 7.75
CA ALA A 209 -12.70 -0.53 7.28
C ALA A 209 -13.65 -1.05 8.37
N ILE A 210 -13.17 -1.31 9.58
CA ILE A 210 -14.01 -1.72 10.71
C ILE A 210 -14.16 -0.61 11.74
N GLU A 211 -13.08 0.09 12.11
CA GLU A 211 -13.16 1.05 13.20
C GLU A 211 -13.72 2.41 12.75
N SER A 212 -13.51 2.81 11.49
CA SER A 212 -14.12 4.03 10.95
C SER A 212 -15.66 4.00 11.00
N PRO A 213 -16.34 2.93 10.56
CA PRO A 213 -17.80 2.84 10.73
C PRO A 213 -18.20 2.79 12.21
N SER A 214 -17.42 2.15 13.09
CA SER A 214 -17.71 2.16 14.53
C SER A 214 -17.64 3.55 15.17
N ILE A 215 -16.64 4.35 14.79
CA ILE A 215 -16.55 5.77 15.19
C ILE A 215 -17.78 6.52 14.68
N LEU A 216 -18.17 6.30 13.43
CA LEU A 216 -19.37 6.93 12.87
C LEU A 216 -20.62 6.55 13.68
N LEU A 217 -20.84 5.26 13.97
CA LEU A 217 -21.99 4.80 14.78
C LEU A 217 -22.03 5.44 16.17
N ARG A 218 -20.90 5.53 16.88
CA ARG A 218 -20.80 6.22 18.18
C ARG A 218 -21.09 7.72 18.08
N SER A 219 -20.91 8.29 16.89
CA SER A 219 -21.15 9.70 16.58
C SER A 219 -22.61 9.97 16.14
N MET A 220 -23.49 8.97 16.20
CA MET A 220 -24.92 9.10 15.84
C MET A 220 -25.81 9.23 17.08
N ALA A 221 -26.98 9.85 16.91
CA ALA A 221 -28.06 9.82 17.89
C ALA A 221 -28.91 8.55 17.66
N GLU A 222 -29.26 7.84 18.74
CA GLU A 222 -29.82 6.47 18.70
C GLU A 222 -31.15 6.36 17.92
N ASP A 223 -31.99 7.39 17.91
CA ASP A 223 -33.39 7.24 17.48
C ASP A 223 -33.70 7.59 16.01
N SER A 224 -32.72 7.96 15.17
CA SER A 224 -33.05 8.50 13.83
C SER A 224 -32.00 8.38 12.72
N ILE A 225 -31.15 7.34 12.70
CA ILE A 225 -30.03 7.18 11.73
C ILE A 225 -30.47 7.47 10.27
N LYS A 226 -31.55 6.85 9.79
CA LYS A 226 -32.07 7.07 8.42
C LYS A 226 -32.52 8.51 8.16
N GLN A 227 -33.06 9.19 9.17
CA GLN A 227 -33.51 10.58 9.05
C GLN A 227 -32.33 11.57 9.12
N THR A 228 -31.25 11.18 9.81
CA THR A 228 -30.05 11.99 10.00
C THR A 228 -29.06 11.84 8.84
N PHE A 229 -28.88 10.62 8.35
CA PHE A 229 -27.85 10.26 7.38
C PHE A 229 -28.40 9.80 6.02
N GLY A 230 -29.70 9.86 5.80
CA GLY A 230 -30.32 9.50 4.52
C GLY A 230 -30.66 8.01 4.42
N LYS A 231 -31.29 7.65 3.30
CA LYS A 231 -31.69 6.26 3.03
C LYS A 231 -30.50 5.41 2.60
N GLU A 232 -29.57 6.04 1.88
CA GLU A 232 -28.31 5.51 1.40
C GLU A 232 -27.48 4.98 2.56
N PHE A 233 -27.37 5.73 3.66
CA PHE A 233 -26.68 5.25 4.86
C PHE A 233 -27.28 3.95 5.39
N ALA A 234 -28.60 3.85 5.48
CA ALA A 234 -29.24 2.63 5.97
C ALA A 234 -29.11 1.44 5.00
N HIS A 235 -28.85 1.70 3.72
CA HIS A 235 -28.75 0.69 2.68
C HIS A 235 -27.31 0.27 2.38
N ASP A 236 -26.31 1.15 2.50
CA ASP A 236 -24.94 0.91 2.03
C ASP A 236 -23.93 0.76 3.19
N PHE A 237 -24.32 1.06 4.43
CA PHE A 237 -23.40 1.11 5.56
C PHE A 237 -23.06 -0.27 6.12
N GLY A 238 -21.78 -0.47 6.45
CA GLY A 238 -21.32 -1.64 7.19
C GLY A 238 -21.13 -2.90 6.35
N HIS A 239 -21.25 -2.81 5.01
CA HIS A 239 -21.03 -3.91 4.07
C HIS A 239 -19.54 -4.20 3.83
N VAL A 240 -18.78 -4.29 4.93
CA VAL A 240 -17.35 -4.63 4.86
C VAL A 240 -17.16 -5.90 4.06
N THR A 241 -16.23 -5.89 3.12
CA THR A 241 -15.95 -7.00 2.22
C THR A 241 -14.46 -7.21 2.12
N ASP A 242 -14.06 -8.40 1.69
CA ASP A 242 -12.68 -8.72 1.32
C ASP A 242 -12.71 -9.52 -0.01
N HIS A 243 -11.55 -9.65 -0.63
CA HIS A 243 -11.33 -10.30 -1.90
C HIS A 243 -11.34 -11.83 -1.68
N HIS A 244 -11.79 -12.58 -2.67
CA HIS A 244 -11.47 -14.02 -2.69
C HIS A 244 -10.01 -14.18 -3.06
N ILE A 245 -9.23 -14.78 -2.16
CA ILE A 245 -7.81 -15.03 -2.40
C ILE A 245 -7.56 -16.53 -2.41
N PHE A 246 -7.10 -17.00 -3.57
CA PHE A 246 -6.71 -18.39 -3.79
C PHE A 246 -5.23 -18.51 -3.99
N TYR A 247 -4.64 -19.63 -3.60
CA TYR A 247 -3.21 -19.85 -3.79
C TYR A 247 -2.85 -21.31 -4.00
N VAL A 248 -1.72 -21.52 -4.67
CA VAL A 248 -1.06 -22.82 -4.80
C VAL A 248 0.38 -22.67 -4.34
N THR A 249 0.84 -23.61 -3.52
CA THR A 249 2.24 -23.66 -3.07
C THR A 249 2.85 -25.01 -3.39
N LEU A 250 4.11 -25.04 -3.83
CA LEU A 250 4.85 -26.30 -3.92
C LEU A 250 6.36 -26.09 -3.75
N PRO A 251 7.05 -26.91 -2.94
CA PRO A 251 8.50 -26.89 -2.86
C PRO A 251 9.16 -27.38 -4.16
N PHE A 252 10.41 -26.97 -4.37
CA PHE A 252 11.20 -27.44 -5.50
C PHE A 252 12.71 -27.47 -5.22
N TYR A 253 13.46 -28.13 -6.10
CA TYR A 253 14.92 -28.12 -6.15
C TYR A 253 15.44 -27.42 -7.41
N TYR A 254 16.52 -26.66 -7.26
CA TYR A 254 17.38 -26.31 -8.39
C TYR A 254 18.31 -27.48 -8.72
N LYS A 255 18.41 -27.85 -10.01
CA LYS A 255 19.43 -28.79 -10.47
C LYS A 255 20.80 -28.14 -10.59
N ASP A 256 20.83 -26.85 -10.95
CA ASP A 256 22.05 -26.03 -10.98
C ASP A 256 21.94 -24.84 -10.02
N MET A 257 22.84 -24.80 -9.03
CA MET A 257 22.89 -23.71 -8.05
C MET A 257 23.33 -22.38 -8.66
N LYS A 258 24.06 -22.38 -9.78
CA LYS A 258 24.42 -21.13 -10.46
C LYS A 258 23.20 -20.42 -11.04
N LEU A 259 22.19 -21.18 -11.48
CA LEU A 259 20.91 -20.62 -11.92
C LEU A 259 20.19 -19.96 -10.77
N ARG A 260 20.21 -20.56 -9.58
CA ARG A 260 19.65 -19.96 -8.37
C ARG A 260 20.34 -18.65 -8.02
N ASP A 261 21.66 -18.64 -7.95
CA ASP A 261 22.44 -17.45 -7.60
C ASP A 261 22.24 -16.32 -8.62
N SER A 262 22.07 -16.68 -9.90
CA SER A 262 21.80 -15.72 -10.98
C SER A 262 20.36 -15.22 -11.02
N LEU A 263 19.39 -16.02 -10.55
CA LEU A 263 17.98 -15.68 -10.53
C LEU A 263 17.62 -14.82 -9.32
N GLY A 264 18.12 -15.17 -8.13
CA GLY A 264 17.65 -14.59 -6.88
C GLY A 264 16.15 -14.80 -6.64
N GLY A 265 15.59 -14.04 -5.69
CA GLY A 265 14.16 -14.03 -5.40
C GLY A 265 13.36 -13.35 -6.51
N VAL A 266 12.30 -14.00 -6.98
CA VAL A 266 11.45 -13.48 -8.07
C VAL A 266 10.03 -13.26 -7.58
N LYS A 267 9.50 -12.05 -7.82
CA LYS A 267 8.10 -11.68 -7.58
C LYS A 267 7.51 -11.11 -8.87
N LEU A 268 6.55 -11.81 -9.47
CA LEU A 268 5.90 -11.39 -10.72
C LEU A 268 4.41 -11.16 -10.50
N GLN A 269 3.80 -10.37 -11.37
CA GLN A 269 2.36 -10.18 -11.43
C GLN A 269 1.85 -10.18 -12.88
N THR A 270 0.59 -10.56 -13.07
CA THR A 270 -0.16 -10.39 -14.32
C THR A 270 -1.66 -10.29 -14.01
N ASP A 271 -2.39 -9.55 -14.82
CA ASP A 271 -3.84 -9.64 -14.84
C ASP A 271 -4.25 -10.88 -15.66
N ILE A 272 -5.32 -11.55 -15.22
CA ILE A 272 -5.95 -12.67 -15.92
C ILE A 272 -7.46 -12.43 -16.03
N THR A 273 -8.03 -12.61 -17.21
CA THR A 273 -9.46 -12.42 -17.44
C THR A 273 -10.17 -13.75 -17.66
N PHE A 274 -11.28 -13.97 -16.96
CA PHE A 274 -12.12 -15.17 -17.11
C PHE A 274 -13.04 -15.05 -18.34
N GLN A 275 -12.44 -15.03 -19.54
CA GLN A 275 -13.13 -14.72 -20.80
C GLN A 275 -14.33 -15.64 -21.10
N TYR A 276 -14.22 -16.92 -20.72
CA TYR A 276 -15.25 -17.94 -20.96
C TYR A 276 -16.27 -18.08 -19.82
N LEU A 277 -16.16 -17.27 -18.77
CA LEU A 277 -17.09 -17.26 -17.64
C LEU A 277 -17.87 -15.95 -17.62
N ASP A 278 -17.31 -14.90 -17.00
CA ASP A 278 -17.99 -13.63 -16.77
C ASP A 278 -17.17 -12.40 -17.18
N ASN A 279 -16.01 -12.59 -17.82
CA ASN A 279 -15.09 -11.52 -18.18
C ASN A 279 -14.61 -10.65 -17.00
N THR A 280 -14.66 -11.16 -15.77
CA THR A 280 -14.01 -10.51 -14.62
C THR A 280 -12.49 -10.67 -14.72
N THR A 281 -11.76 -9.69 -14.21
CA THR A 281 -10.29 -9.69 -14.19
C THR A 281 -9.80 -9.95 -12.78
N ALA A 282 -8.96 -10.97 -12.60
CA ALA A 282 -8.25 -11.25 -11.37
C ALA A 282 -6.77 -10.88 -11.51
N LEU A 283 -6.11 -10.65 -10.37
CA LEU A 283 -4.67 -10.42 -10.31
C LEU A 283 -3.99 -11.73 -9.90
N ALA A 284 -3.03 -12.18 -10.70
CA ALA A 284 -2.19 -13.33 -10.40
C ALA A 284 -0.77 -12.87 -10.02
N ASN A 285 -0.25 -13.36 -8.90
CA ASN A 285 1.09 -13.06 -8.41
C ASN A 285 1.90 -14.35 -8.25
N ILE A 286 3.15 -14.36 -8.71
CA ILE A 286 4.10 -15.45 -8.47
C ILE A 286 5.19 -14.98 -7.50
N SER A 287 5.56 -15.83 -6.56
CA SER A 287 6.78 -15.73 -5.77
C SER A 287 7.61 -17.01 -5.94
N LEU A 288 8.87 -16.89 -6.35
CA LEU A 288 9.82 -18.00 -6.52
C LEU A 288 11.06 -17.74 -5.67
N ASP A 289 11.35 -18.67 -4.75
CA ASP A 289 12.45 -18.61 -3.78
C ASP A 289 12.65 -17.24 -3.12
N ALA A 290 11.56 -16.49 -2.97
CA ALA A 290 11.52 -15.16 -2.38
C ALA A 290 10.82 -15.21 -1.02
N SER A 291 11.10 -14.23 -0.15
CA SER A 291 10.17 -13.95 0.94
C SER A 291 8.83 -13.46 0.36
N SER A 292 7.76 -14.17 0.70
CA SER A 292 6.40 -13.86 0.27
C SER A 292 5.49 -13.78 1.49
N PHE A 293 4.52 -12.89 1.40
CA PHE A 293 3.43 -12.72 2.37
C PHE A 293 2.24 -13.64 2.07
N LEU A 294 2.38 -14.47 1.05
CA LEU A 294 1.37 -15.44 0.69
C LEU A 294 1.55 -16.67 1.58
N PRO A 295 0.45 -17.35 1.95
CA PRO A 295 0.48 -18.38 2.96
C PRO A 295 1.35 -19.52 2.46
N ARG A 296 2.27 -19.97 3.30
CA ARG A 296 2.81 -21.31 3.15
C ARG A 296 1.84 -22.26 3.83
N ARG A 297 1.51 -23.36 3.16
CA ARG A 297 0.87 -24.50 3.83
C ARG A 297 1.67 -24.88 5.08
N ASN A 298 1.05 -25.60 6.01
CA ASN A 298 1.72 -26.30 7.13
C ASN A 298 2.63 -27.43 6.59
N ILE A 299 3.58 -27.12 5.71
CA ILE A 299 4.66 -28.01 5.34
C ILE A 299 5.71 -27.82 6.43
N PRO A 300 6.18 -28.90 7.08
CA PRO A 300 7.30 -28.83 8.02
C PRO A 300 8.43 -28.03 7.37
N ASP A 301 9.00 -27.09 8.13
CA ASP A 301 9.97 -26.09 7.67
C ASP A 301 10.99 -26.70 6.71
N SER A 302 10.68 -26.63 5.41
CA SER A 302 11.47 -27.31 4.42
C SER A 302 12.65 -26.39 4.14
N GLN A 303 13.87 -26.90 4.23
CA GLN A 303 15.05 -26.18 3.74
C GLN A 303 15.03 -25.97 2.21
N LEU A 304 13.88 -26.15 1.54
CA LEU A 304 13.67 -26.07 0.10
C LEU A 304 13.14 -24.71 -0.32
N PRO A 305 13.57 -24.21 -1.50
CA PRO A 305 12.88 -23.16 -2.23
C PRO A 305 11.38 -23.44 -2.37
N GLN A 306 10.59 -22.37 -2.35
CA GLN A 306 9.13 -22.44 -2.48
C GLN A 306 8.66 -21.69 -3.73
N PHE A 307 7.75 -22.32 -4.46
CA PHE A 307 6.89 -21.64 -5.43
C PHE A 307 5.57 -21.31 -4.75
N ILE A 308 5.10 -20.09 -4.98
CA ILE A 308 3.77 -19.67 -4.62
C ILE A 308 3.18 -18.93 -5.81
N ILE A 309 1.95 -19.29 -6.19
CA ILE A 309 1.10 -18.47 -7.03
C ILE A 309 -0.17 -18.13 -6.25
N ALA A 310 -0.54 -16.87 -6.21
CA ALA A 310 -1.79 -16.41 -5.61
C ALA A 310 -2.62 -15.62 -6.60
N TYR A 311 -3.93 -15.74 -6.44
CA TYR A 311 -4.96 -15.11 -7.24
C TYR A 311 -5.83 -14.28 -6.34
N ILE A 312 -6.03 -13.03 -6.69
CA ILE A 312 -6.93 -12.12 -5.99
C ILE A 312 -8.08 -11.83 -6.94
N LEU A 313 -9.27 -12.27 -6.57
CA LEU A 313 -10.48 -12.08 -7.37
C LEU A 313 -11.22 -10.84 -6.86
N PRO A 314 -11.77 -10.04 -7.79
CA PRO A 314 -12.60 -8.91 -7.42
C PRO A 314 -13.95 -9.40 -6.86
N SER A 315 -14.62 -8.57 -6.09
CA SER A 315 -15.87 -8.93 -5.42
C SER A 315 -16.79 -7.73 -5.22
N HIS A 316 -18.09 -7.97 -5.31
CA HIS A 316 -19.09 -6.98 -4.91
C HIS A 316 -19.10 -6.82 -3.38
N LEU A 317 -19.48 -5.64 -2.90
CA LEU A 317 -19.77 -5.46 -1.48
C LEU A 317 -20.89 -6.43 -1.06
N CYS A 318 -20.73 -7.10 0.06
CA CYS A 318 -21.69 -8.10 0.54
C CYS A 318 -22.77 -7.43 1.43
N PRO A 319 -24.03 -7.32 0.96
CA PRO A 319 -25.09 -6.65 1.72
C PRO A 319 -25.46 -7.37 3.02
N ASP A 320 -25.14 -8.67 3.12
CA ASP A 320 -25.37 -9.47 4.32
C ASP A 320 -24.34 -9.19 5.43
N ASN A 321 -23.25 -8.48 5.11
CA ASN A 321 -22.24 -8.10 6.09
C ASN A 321 -22.70 -6.88 6.88
N GLU A 322 -22.37 -6.86 8.16
CA GLU A 322 -22.86 -5.89 9.13
C GLU A 322 -21.74 -5.48 10.09
N ILE A 323 -21.71 -4.18 10.41
CA ILE A 323 -20.94 -3.64 11.53
C ILE A 323 -21.93 -2.92 12.44
N LYS A 324 -21.97 -3.33 13.70
CA LYS A 324 -22.86 -2.77 14.72
C LYS A 324 -22.11 -2.56 16.04
N LEU A 325 -22.72 -1.79 16.94
CA LEU A 325 -22.28 -1.67 18.31
C LEU A 325 -23.14 -2.56 19.21
N ASP A 326 -22.52 -3.22 20.19
CA ASP A 326 -23.26 -3.88 21.26
C ASP A 326 -23.77 -2.88 22.31
N GLY A 327 -24.51 -3.36 23.32
CA GLY A 327 -25.07 -2.50 24.37
C GLY A 327 -24.03 -1.81 25.26
N GLN A 328 -22.73 -2.13 25.12
CA GLN A 328 -21.62 -1.46 25.78
C GLN A 328 -20.84 -0.54 24.83
N GLY A 329 -21.28 -0.39 23.58
CA GLY A 329 -20.62 0.42 22.56
C GLY A 329 -19.43 -0.26 21.88
N ARG A 330 -19.24 -1.58 22.05
CA ARG A 330 -18.16 -2.33 21.40
C ARG A 330 -18.56 -2.80 20.01
N THR A 331 -17.59 -2.80 19.10
CA THR A 331 -17.79 -3.21 17.70
C THR A 331 -18.06 -4.72 17.59
N ARG A 332 -19.16 -5.09 16.93
CA ARG A 332 -19.49 -6.46 16.51
C ARG A 332 -19.53 -6.53 15.00
N ILE A 333 -18.93 -7.58 14.45
CA ILE A 333 -18.84 -7.75 12.99
C ILE A 333 -19.47 -9.07 12.53
N LYS A 334 -20.23 -8.98 11.43
CA LYS A 334 -20.70 -10.09 10.62
C LYS A 334 -20.08 -9.96 9.24
N VAL A 335 -19.32 -10.97 8.83
CA VAL A 335 -18.56 -10.99 7.59
C VAL A 335 -18.79 -12.29 6.83
N GLY A 336 -18.89 -12.16 5.53
CA GLY A 336 -18.89 -13.24 4.55
C GLY A 336 -18.42 -12.69 3.20
N TYR A 337 -18.46 -13.54 2.19
CA TYR A 337 -18.21 -13.13 0.82
C TYR A 337 -19.54 -12.88 0.11
N ALA A 338 -19.53 -11.96 -0.86
CA ALA A 338 -20.64 -11.85 -1.80
C ALA A 338 -20.77 -13.17 -2.59
N ALA A 339 -22.00 -13.54 -2.93
CA ALA A 339 -22.25 -14.76 -3.68
C ALA A 339 -21.69 -14.65 -5.11
N ASP A 340 -20.92 -15.65 -5.54
CA ASP A 340 -20.44 -15.79 -6.92
C ASP A 340 -20.81 -17.21 -7.42
N SER A 341 -21.81 -17.28 -8.32
CA SER A 341 -22.31 -18.55 -8.87
C SER A 341 -21.30 -19.25 -9.79
N LEU A 342 -20.30 -18.54 -10.28
CA LEU A 342 -19.26 -19.05 -11.19
C LEU A 342 -17.93 -19.34 -10.46
N LEU A 343 -17.87 -19.13 -9.14
CA LEU A 343 -16.67 -19.29 -8.34
C LEU A 343 -16.01 -20.66 -8.51
N ASN A 344 -16.78 -21.74 -8.59
CA ASN A 344 -16.24 -23.09 -8.79
C ASN A 344 -15.55 -23.23 -10.16
N GLY A 345 -16.16 -22.70 -11.23
CA GLY A 345 -15.54 -22.69 -12.56
C GLY A 345 -14.26 -21.85 -12.60
N LYS A 346 -14.23 -20.73 -11.86
CA LYS A 346 -13.01 -19.93 -11.67
C LYS A 346 -11.94 -20.75 -10.94
N LYS A 347 -12.27 -21.41 -9.82
CA LYS A 347 -11.34 -22.25 -9.04
C LYS A 347 -10.69 -23.34 -9.91
N GLU A 348 -11.45 -24.00 -10.77
CA GLU A 348 -10.93 -25.01 -11.70
C GLU A 348 -9.92 -24.40 -12.69
N LEU A 349 -10.26 -23.27 -13.32
CA LEU A 349 -9.36 -22.58 -14.25
C LEU A 349 -8.07 -22.09 -13.56
N LEU A 350 -8.16 -21.56 -12.34
CA LEU A 350 -7.00 -21.13 -11.56
C LEU A 350 -6.05 -22.29 -11.23
N LYS A 351 -6.60 -23.49 -11.02
CA LYS A 351 -5.81 -24.70 -10.77
C LYS A 351 -5.05 -25.13 -12.02
N GLU A 352 -5.71 -25.11 -13.19
CA GLU A 352 -5.06 -25.40 -14.46
C GLU A 352 -4.00 -24.37 -14.84
N PHE A 353 -4.29 -23.09 -14.58
CA PHE A 353 -3.35 -21.99 -14.79
C PHE A 353 -2.09 -22.13 -13.93
N ALA A 354 -2.24 -22.53 -12.67
CA ALA A 354 -1.08 -22.81 -11.80
C ALA A 354 -0.20 -23.92 -12.38
N VAL A 355 -0.81 -25.00 -12.88
CA VAL A 355 -0.10 -26.13 -13.48
C VAL A 355 0.70 -25.71 -14.72
N ASP A 356 0.10 -24.93 -15.62
CA ASP A 356 0.77 -24.40 -16.80
C ASP A 356 1.98 -23.53 -16.42
N ALA A 357 1.79 -22.58 -15.49
CA ALA A 357 2.86 -21.73 -14.99
C ALA A 357 4.01 -22.56 -14.36
N MET A 358 3.69 -23.52 -13.49
CA MET A 358 4.67 -24.39 -12.85
C MET A 358 5.49 -25.18 -13.88
N ASN A 359 4.85 -25.83 -14.84
CA ASN A 359 5.56 -26.61 -15.85
C ASN A 359 6.44 -25.73 -16.77
N LYS A 360 5.99 -24.52 -17.10
CA LYS A 360 6.81 -23.53 -17.83
C LYS A 360 8.03 -23.09 -17.01
N ILE A 361 7.86 -22.79 -15.72
CA ILE A 361 8.95 -22.43 -14.81
C ILE A 361 9.95 -23.59 -14.69
N ALA A 362 9.46 -24.82 -14.50
CA ALA A 362 10.28 -26.02 -14.39
C ALA A 362 11.17 -26.21 -15.61
N ALA A 363 10.60 -26.06 -16.82
CA ALA A 363 11.33 -26.17 -18.06
C ALA A 363 12.36 -25.05 -18.27
N THR A 364 12.04 -23.80 -17.89
CA THR A 364 12.95 -22.66 -18.12
C THR A 364 14.10 -22.60 -17.12
N LEU A 365 13.85 -22.93 -15.86
CA LEU A 365 14.82 -22.79 -14.78
C LEU A 365 15.55 -24.10 -14.43
N ASP A 366 15.22 -25.19 -15.14
CA ASP A 366 15.70 -26.54 -14.86
C ASP A 366 15.53 -26.93 -13.37
N ILE A 367 14.33 -26.68 -12.84
CA ILE A 367 13.95 -27.02 -11.47
C ILE A 367 13.08 -28.29 -11.43
N GLN A 368 13.03 -28.94 -10.27
CA GLN A 368 12.17 -30.08 -10.00
C GLN A 368 11.24 -29.81 -8.83
N PHE A 369 9.93 -29.78 -9.10
CA PHE A 369 8.91 -29.70 -8.07
C PHE A 369 8.84 -31.00 -7.26
N VAL A 370 8.53 -30.87 -5.97
CA VAL A 370 8.43 -32.02 -5.08
C VAL A 370 7.20 -31.95 -4.18
N LYS A 371 6.67 -33.12 -3.80
CA LYS A 371 5.53 -33.25 -2.88
C LYS A 371 5.95 -34.00 -1.62
N HIS A 372 5.68 -33.42 -0.46
CA HIS A 372 5.96 -34.05 0.85
C HIS A 372 5.03 -35.24 1.09
N LYS A 373 5.58 -36.33 1.60
CA LYS A 373 4.89 -37.51 2.11
C LYS A 373 4.95 -37.48 3.63
N PHE A 374 3.86 -37.03 4.26
CA PHE A 374 3.77 -36.89 5.72
C PHE A 374 4.09 -38.19 6.48
N ASP A 375 3.68 -39.34 5.96
CA ASP A 375 3.86 -40.63 6.64
C ASP A 375 5.33 -41.08 6.73
N MET A 376 6.19 -40.59 5.83
CA MET A 376 7.58 -41.05 5.68
C MET A 376 8.60 -39.93 5.92
N ASP A 377 8.13 -38.70 6.15
CA ASP A 377 8.93 -37.47 6.17
C ASP A 377 9.92 -37.36 4.98
N ASP A 378 9.42 -37.65 3.78
CA ASP A 378 10.22 -37.67 2.54
C ASP A 378 9.52 -36.90 1.40
N TYR A 379 10.22 -36.66 0.30
CA TYR A 379 9.73 -35.91 -0.86
C TYR A 379 9.71 -36.76 -2.14
N ILE A 380 8.59 -36.72 -2.87
CA ILE A 380 8.48 -37.32 -4.20
C ILE A 380 8.80 -36.26 -5.25
N ILE A 381 9.71 -36.58 -6.17
CA ILE A 381 9.97 -35.76 -7.35
C ILE A 381 8.81 -35.87 -8.33
N LEU A 382 8.34 -34.72 -8.80
CA LEU A 382 7.30 -34.63 -9.82
C LEU A 382 7.95 -34.31 -11.18
N PRO A 383 8.01 -35.26 -12.13
CA PRO A 383 8.56 -34.99 -13.47
C PRO A 383 7.76 -33.93 -14.22
N THR A 384 6.44 -33.97 -14.05
CA THR A 384 5.48 -33.01 -14.57
C THR A 384 4.43 -32.78 -13.47
N VAL A 385 4.04 -31.53 -13.25
CA VAL A 385 2.98 -31.19 -12.31
C VAL A 385 1.63 -31.30 -13.02
N THR A 386 0.64 -31.90 -12.36
CA THR A 386 -0.75 -31.93 -12.83
C THR A 386 -1.68 -31.41 -11.74
N THR A 387 -2.97 -31.28 -12.06
CA THR A 387 -3.99 -30.85 -11.10
C THR A 387 -4.21 -31.87 -9.98
N LYS A 388 -3.72 -33.11 -10.08
CA LYS A 388 -3.83 -34.13 -9.02
C LYS A 388 -2.84 -33.91 -7.89
N GLU A 389 -1.67 -33.32 -8.17
CA GLU A 389 -0.62 -33.15 -7.18
C GLU A 389 -0.79 -31.89 -6.34
N ILE A 390 -1.45 -30.86 -6.89
CA ILE A 390 -1.67 -29.57 -6.24
C ILE A 390 -3.08 -29.44 -5.66
N GLU A 391 -3.23 -28.56 -4.67
CA GLU A 391 -4.54 -28.14 -4.18
C GLU A 391 -4.59 -26.62 -4.03
N LEU A 392 -5.77 -26.08 -4.32
CA LEU A 392 -6.04 -24.65 -4.27
C LEU A 392 -6.43 -24.29 -2.84
N GLY A 393 -5.54 -23.60 -2.13
CA GLY A 393 -5.84 -23.02 -0.82
C GLY A 393 -6.69 -21.77 -0.96
N GLU A 394 -7.51 -21.48 0.06
CA GLU A 394 -8.30 -20.26 0.17
C GLU A 394 -7.89 -19.52 1.45
N LEU A 395 -7.69 -18.21 1.33
CA LEU A 395 -7.49 -17.33 2.47
C LEU A 395 -8.82 -16.73 2.90
N GLY A 396 -9.13 -16.86 4.18
CA GLY A 396 -10.31 -16.24 4.77
C GLY A 396 -10.19 -14.72 4.88
N PRO A 397 -11.32 -14.01 5.03
CA PRO A 397 -11.35 -12.56 5.04
C PRO A 397 -10.55 -11.98 6.22
N GLY A 398 -9.86 -10.88 5.95
CA GLY A 398 -8.97 -10.17 6.86
C GLY A 398 -7.57 -10.77 7.04
N GLY A 399 -7.27 -11.88 6.35
CA GLY A 399 -5.96 -12.51 6.40
C GLY A 399 -4.83 -11.59 5.91
N VAL A 400 -5.09 -10.74 4.91
CA VAL A 400 -4.08 -9.88 4.27
C VAL A 400 -4.39 -8.38 4.36
N ALA A 401 -5.30 -7.96 5.24
CA ALA A 401 -5.62 -6.55 5.49
C ALA A 401 -6.34 -5.80 4.34
N HIS A 402 -7.13 -6.50 3.53
CA HIS A 402 -7.82 -5.91 2.38
C HIS A 402 -9.30 -5.64 2.65
N GLU A 403 -9.71 -5.60 3.92
CA GLU A 403 -11.08 -5.33 4.29
C GLU A 403 -11.46 -3.90 3.86
N LEU A 404 -12.59 -3.75 3.19
CA LEU A 404 -12.96 -2.52 2.51
C LEU A 404 -14.48 -2.32 2.39
N GLY A 405 -14.90 -1.13 1.96
CA GLY A 405 -16.26 -0.86 1.49
C GLY A 405 -17.36 -0.74 2.54
N SER A 406 -17.02 -0.51 3.80
CA SER A 406 -18.02 -0.31 4.86
C SER A 406 -18.63 1.10 4.93
N ILE A 407 -18.01 2.10 4.28
CA ILE A 407 -18.51 3.47 4.16
C ILE A 407 -18.26 3.94 2.71
N PRO A 408 -18.87 3.29 1.71
CA PRO A 408 -18.45 3.45 0.33
C PRO A 408 -18.75 4.84 -0.22
N MET A 409 -17.92 5.30 -1.16
CA MET A 409 -18.29 6.37 -2.11
C MET A 409 -19.31 5.83 -3.14
N PRO A 410 -19.86 6.65 -4.04
CA PRO A 410 -20.80 6.18 -5.06
C PRO A 410 -20.13 5.23 -6.06
N ASN A 411 -20.94 4.48 -6.81
CA ASN A 411 -20.43 3.68 -7.94
C ASN A 411 -20.17 4.56 -9.19
N ALA A 412 -19.82 3.94 -10.32
CA ALA A 412 -19.55 4.64 -11.57
C ALA A 412 -20.75 5.45 -12.11
N ASP A 413 -21.97 5.00 -11.84
CA ASP A 413 -23.23 5.65 -12.24
C ASP A 413 -23.68 6.73 -11.23
N GLN A 414 -22.83 7.06 -10.24
CA GLN A 414 -23.12 8.01 -9.15
C GLN A 414 -24.28 7.57 -8.24
N GLU A 415 -24.61 6.27 -8.24
CA GLU A 415 -25.63 5.70 -7.38
C GLU A 415 -25.06 5.19 -6.06
N GLY A 416 -25.89 5.22 -5.02
CA GLY A 416 -25.53 4.80 -3.66
C GLY A 416 -24.39 5.63 -3.06
N GLY A 417 -23.74 5.06 -2.05
CA GLY A 417 -22.58 5.63 -1.37
C GLY A 417 -22.98 6.60 -0.26
N ILE A 418 -22.22 6.53 0.84
CA ILE A 418 -22.36 7.35 2.06
C ILE A 418 -21.53 8.62 1.96
N LEU A 419 -20.43 8.53 1.22
CA LEU A 419 -19.54 9.62 0.91
C LEU A 419 -19.83 10.15 -0.49
N ASP A 420 -19.45 11.39 -0.76
CA ASP A 420 -19.31 11.90 -2.13
C ASP A 420 -17.98 11.43 -2.76
N GLN A 421 -17.75 11.80 -4.02
CA GLN A 421 -16.53 11.44 -4.74
C GLN A 421 -15.27 12.13 -4.20
N ASN A 422 -15.40 13.14 -3.33
CA ASN A 422 -14.32 13.77 -2.59
C ASN A 422 -14.18 13.19 -1.17
N LEU A 423 -14.78 12.03 -0.92
CA LEU A 423 -14.73 11.30 0.33
C LEU A 423 -15.35 12.04 1.52
N LYS A 424 -16.21 13.03 1.25
CA LYS A 424 -16.94 13.81 2.26
C LYS A 424 -18.25 13.12 2.59
N MET A 425 -18.68 13.15 3.84
CA MET A 425 -20.02 12.70 4.24
C MET A 425 -21.10 13.45 3.43
N LYS A 426 -22.00 12.71 2.77
CA LYS A 426 -23.16 13.31 2.06
C LYS A 426 -24.20 13.89 3.01
N HIS A 427 -24.26 13.37 4.23
CA HIS A 427 -25.28 13.71 5.22
C HIS A 427 -24.69 13.86 6.62
N GLY A 428 -25.44 14.52 7.52
CA GLY A 428 -25.03 14.77 8.90
C GLY A 428 -24.05 15.94 9.03
N TRP A 429 -22.85 15.81 8.46
CA TRP A 429 -21.79 16.82 8.58
C TRP A 429 -21.30 17.42 7.26
N ASP A 430 -20.98 18.72 7.26
CA ASP A 430 -20.41 19.43 6.10
C ASP A 430 -18.88 19.52 6.10
N ASN A 431 -18.20 18.95 7.09
CA ASN A 431 -16.75 19.04 7.26
C ASN A 431 -16.10 17.73 7.77
N VAL A 432 -16.81 16.60 7.62
CA VAL A 432 -16.32 15.26 7.97
C VAL A 432 -16.06 14.47 6.69
N TYR A 433 -14.89 13.85 6.64
CA TYR A 433 -14.39 13.04 5.54
C TYR A 433 -13.92 11.68 6.07
N VAL A 434 -13.84 10.68 5.20
CA VAL A 434 -13.28 9.36 5.52
C VAL A 434 -12.22 9.02 4.48
N CYS A 435 -11.05 8.53 4.88
CA CYS A 435 -9.97 8.21 3.96
C CYS A 435 -9.21 6.96 4.42
N ASP A 436 -9.83 5.82 4.22
CA ASP A 436 -9.25 4.49 4.38
C ASP A 436 -9.96 3.51 3.43
N LEU A 437 -9.74 2.20 3.57
CA LEU A 437 -10.34 1.21 2.68
C LEU A 437 -11.88 1.12 2.76
N SER A 438 -12.52 1.66 3.81
CA SER A 438 -13.99 1.70 3.90
C SER A 438 -14.65 2.41 2.73
N VAL A 439 -13.94 3.32 2.04
CA VAL A 439 -14.51 4.19 1.01
C VAL A 439 -14.72 3.51 -0.35
N PHE A 440 -14.22 2.28 -0.52
CA PHE A 440 -14.26 1.59 -1.80
C PHE A 440 -15.69 1.14 -2.15
N PRO A 441 -16.24 1.50 -3.33
CA PRO A 441 -17.56 1.05 -3.76
C PRO A 441 -17.57 -0.40 -4.24
N TYR A 442 -16.39 -1.00 -4.41
CA TYR A 442 -16.18 -2.33 -4.96
C TYR A 442 -14.82 -2.87 -4.52
N SER A 443 -14.72 -4.19 -4.38
CA SER A 443 -13.46 -4.87 -4.07
C SER A 443 -12.71 -5.18 -5.38
N PRO A 444 -11.66 -4.43 -5.77
CA PRO A 444 -10.93 -4.71 -7.01
C PRO A 444 -10.10 -5.99 -6.89
N ALA A 445 -9.43 -6.44 -7.94
CA ALA A 445 -8.45 -7.53 -7.81
C ALA A 445 -7.11 -7.06 -7.22
N ALA A 446 -6.76 -5.79 -7.42
CA ALA A 446 -5.50 -5.21 -6.96
C ALA A 446 -5.46 -5.03 -5.44
N ASN A 447 -4.30 -5.24 -4.80
CA ASN A 447 -4.09 -4.83 -3.41
C ASN A 447 -4.36 -3.32 -3.29
N PRO A 448 -5.19 -2.88 -2.32
CA PRO A 448 -5.80 -1.56 -2.41
C PRO A 448 -4.93 -0.41 -1.88
N THR A 449 -3.76 -0.68 -1.30
CA THR A 449 -2.93 0.33 -0.62
C THR A 449 -2.45 1.45 -1.55
N LEU A 450 -2.03 1.12 -2.80
CA LEU A 450 -1.59 2.14 -3.75
C LEU A 450 -2.75 3.09 -4.12
N SER A 451 -3.93 2.52 -4.37
CA SER A 451 -5.14 3.29 -4.66
C SER A 451 -5.56 4.14 -3.47
N LEU A 452 -5.43 3.63 -2.24
CA LEU A 452 -5.67 4.40 -1.03
C LEU A 452 -4.69 5.57 -0.88
N ALA A 453 -3.40 5.36 -1.13
CA ALA A 453 -2.41 6.45 -1.13
C ALA A 453 -2.73 7.51 -2.22
N ALA A 454 -3.22 7.09 -3.39
CA ALA A 454 -3.64 8.02 -4.42
C ALA A 454 -4.91 8.81 -4.01
N LEU A 455 -5.88 8.14 -3.37
CA LEU A 455 -7.08 8.79 -2.81
C LEU A 455 -6.73 9.79 -1.70
N SER A 456 -5.77 9.47 -0.82
CA SER A 456 -5.35 10.35 0.26
C SER A 456 -4.64 11.60 -0.27
N LEU A 457 -3.79 11.46 -1.28
CA LEU A 457 -3.17 12.60 -1.97
C LEU A 457 -4.21 13.47 -2.68
N ARG A 458 -5.21 12.85 -3.32
CA ARG A 458 -6.33 13.57 -3.95
C ARG A 458 -7.15 14.35 -2.94
N LEU A 459 -7.50 13.73 -1.81
CA LEU A 459 -8.22 14.40 -0.73
C LEU A 459 -7.39 15.53 -0.10
N SER A 460 -6.08 15.31 0.07
CA SER A 460 -5.16 16.34 0.57
C SER A 460 -5.17 17.57 -0.34
N ASP A 461 -5.04 17.40 -1.66
CA ASP A 461 -5.10 18.50 -2.63
C ASP A 461 -6.49 19.18 -2.63
N HIS A 462 -7.57 18.46 -2.32
CA HIS A 462 -8.92 19.04 -2.21
C HIS A 462 -9.08 19.90 -0.94
N LEU A 463 -8.59 19.42 0.20
CA LEU A 463 -8.69 20.12 1.50
C LEU A 463 -7.70 21.27 1.63
N VAL A 464 -6.52 21.08 1.07
CA VAL A 464 -5.42 22.05 1.08
C VAL A 464 -4.88 22.15 -0.35
N PRO A 465 -5.52 22.98 -1.19
CA PRO A 465 -5.07 23.20 -2.56
C PRO A 465 -3.58 23.57 -2.58
N PRO A 466 -2.78 22.94 -3.45
CA PRO A 466 -1.39 23.33 -3.64
C PRO A 466 -1.34 24.83 -3.91
N LYS A 467 -0.52 25.56 -3.14
CA LYS A 467 -0.27 26.97 -3.45
C LYS A 467 0.32 27.03 -4.86
N GLU A 468 -0.16 27.96 -5.68
CA GLU A 468 0.52 28.25 -6.94
C GLU A 468 2.00 28.51 -6.66
N THR A 469 2.86 27.67 -7.19
CA THR A 469 4.31 27.80 -7.06
C THR A 469 4.75 29.05 -7.81
N ARG A 470 4.83 30.17 -7.08
CA ARG A 470 5.55 31.35 -7.58
C ARG A 470 7.03 31.08 -7.36
N TYR A 471 7.82 31.21 -8.42
CA TYR A 471 9.27 31.22 -8.30
C TYR A 471 9.71 32.21 -7.22
N GLN A 472 10.50 31.72 -6.27
CA GLN A 472 11.16 32.56 -5.29
C GLN A 472 12.65 32.21 -5.28
N PRO A 473 13.55 33.20 -5.16
CA PRO A 473 14.98 32.94 -5.16
C PRO A 473 15.40 32.18 -3.89
N ILE A 474 16.24 31.16 -4.03
CA ILE A 474 17.05 30.60 -2.95
C ILE A 474 18.41 31.27 -3.04
N SER A 475 18.83 31.97 -1.99
CA SER A 475 20.14 32.63 -1.95
C SER A 475 21.02 31.96 -0.91
N VAL A 476 22.20 31.49 -1.31
CA VAL A 476 23.20 30.93 -0.38
C VAL A 476 24.30 31.95 -0.21
N HIS A 477 24.56 32.35 1.03
CA HIS A 477 25.58 33.33 1.41
C HIS A 477 26.70 32.61 2.15
N ASN A 478 27.93 32.75 1.68
CA ASN A 478 29.11 32.30 2.40
C ASN A 478 29.54 33.38 3.40
N LEU A 479 29.28 33.14 4.69
CA LEU A 479 29.74 33.98 5.80
C LEU A 479 30.97 33.42 6.49
N CYS A 480 31.54 32.31 6.00
CA CYS A 480 32.80 31.76 6.49
C CYS A 480 33.98 32.63 6.03
N LEU A 481 35.12 32.51 6.71
CA LEU A 481 36.38 33.14 6.29
C LEU A 481 37.04 32.44 5.09
N LYS A 482 36.66 31.19 4.78
CA LYS A 482 37.21 30.41 3.67
C LYS A 482 36.19 30.25 2.55
N THR A 483 36.69 29.93 1.36
CA THR A 483 35.85 29.54 0.22
C THR A 483 35.12 28.24 0.51
N ILE A 484 33.85 28.16 0.11
CA ILE A 484 33.04 26.95 0.15
C ILE A 484 32.62 26.56 -1.26
N PHE A 485 32.21 25.31 -1.41
CA PHE A 485 31.69 24.77 -2.66
C PHE A 485 30.29 24.24 -2.39
N VAL A 486 29.31 24.64 -3.21
CA VAL A 486 27.91 24.27 -3.00
C VAL A 486 27.38 23.52 -4.20
N THR A 487 26.71 22.40 -3.98
CA THR A 487 25.79 21.81 -4.95
C THR A 487 24.38 21.91 -4.42
N MET A 488 23.41 21.89 -5.32
CA MET A 488 22.01 21.87 -4.98
C MET A 488 21.36 20.76 -5.79
N THR A 489 20.44 20.01 -5.19
CA THR A 489 19.64 19.05 -5.95
C THR A 489 18.98 19.76 -7.13
N LEU A 490 18.91 19.07 -8.26
CA LEU A 490 17.97 19.45 -9.30
C LEU A 490 16.65 18.79 -8.94
N SER A 491 15.75 19.51 -8.25
CA SER A 491 14.34 19.15 -8.39
C SER A 491 14.02 19.17 -9.88
N ASN A 492 13.22 18.20 -10.31
CA ASN A 492 13.06 17.75 -11.69
C ASN A 492 12.41 18.79 -12.63
N THR A 493 12.34 20.06 -12.21
CA THR A 493 11.68 21.18 -12.89
C THR A 493 12.58 22.43 -13.03
N ALA A 494 13.91 22.30 -12.95
CA ALA A 494 14.83 23.41 -13.23
C ALA A 494 14.59 23.97 -14.65
N SER A 495 13.83 25.06 -14.75
CA SER A 495 13.49 25.68 -16.02
C SER A 495 14.71 26.42 -16.57
N MET A 496 15.14 25.95 -17.75
CA MET A 496 16.24 26.53 -18.51
C MET A 496 16.04 28.04 -18.75
N SER A 497 16.98 28.83 -18.23
CA SER A 497 17.44 30.11 -18.80
C SER A 497 18.61 30.71 -18.01
N SER A 498 19.00 30.14 -16.87
CA SER A 498 20.17 30.62 -16.10
C SER A 498 21.05 29.54 -15.45
N ASP A 499 20.69 28.25 -15.51
CA ASP A 499 21.56 27.16 -15.01
C ASP A 499 22.41 26.56 -16.14
N PRO A 500 23.67 26.15 -15.86
CA PRO A 500 24.53 25.47 -16.83
C PRO A 500 23.88 24.16 -17.31
N PRO A 501 24.16 23.72 -18.55
CA PRO A 501 23.48 22.59 -19.17
C PRO A 501 23.59 21.30 -18.34
N SER A 502 22.60 20.42 -18.52
CA SER A 502 22.31 19.18 -17.78
C SER A 502 23.42 18.11 -17.72
N SER A 503 24.61 18.39 -18.23
CA SER A 503 25.82 17.60 -18.02
C SER A 503 26.56 17.92 -16.70
N SER A 504 25.97 18.75 -15.83
CA SER A 504 26.65 19.42 -14.70
C SER A 504 26.05 19.16 -13.31
N ALA A 505 25.31 18.07 -13.10
CA ALA A 505 24.75 17.73 -11.78
C ALA A 505 25.84 17.60 -10.68
N ASP A 506 27.09 17.31 -11.06
CA ASP A 506 28.24 17.22 -10.15
C ASP A 506 29.06 18.52 -10.03
N LYS A 507 28.70 19.58 -10.76
CA LYS A 507 29.52 20.80 -10.79
C LYS A 507 29.26 21.67 -9.57
N ARG A 508 30.20 21.65 -8.62
CA ARG A 508 30.15 22.48 -7.42
C ARG A 508 30.35 23.95 -7.78
N VAL A 509 29.50 24.82 -7.21
CA VAL A 509 29.62 26.28 -7.34
C VAL A 509 30.55 26.78 -6.25
N GLU A 510 31.66 27.39 -6.66
CA GLU A 510 32.60 28.07 -5.76
C GLU A 510 31.98 29.37 -5.22
N LEU A 511 31.94 29.53 -3.89
CA LEU A 511 31.54 30.76 -3.21
C LEU A 511 32.67 31.22 -2.29
N LYS A 512 33.31 32.34 -2.63
CA LYS A 512 34.34 32.94 -1.76
C LYS A 512 33.70 33.57 -0.52
N SER A 513 34.52 33.82 0.50
CA SER A 513 34.08 34.52 1.72
C SER A 513 33.34 35.82 1.36
N GLY A 514 32.15 36.01 1.96
CA GLY A 514 31.29 37.17 1.73
C GLY A 514 30.48 37.14 0.43
N GLN A 515 30.66 36.14 -0.45
CA GLN A 515 29.88 36.02 -1.67
C GLN A 515 28.56 35.32 -1.45
N SER A 516 27.63 35.55 -2.38
CA SER A 516 26.36 34.85 -2.45
C SER A 516 26.06 34.40 -3.86
N MET A 517 25.30 33.33 -3.96
CA MET A 517 24.71 32.86 -5.21
C MET A 517 23.23 32.67 -5.02
N THR A 518 22.47 33.02 -6.05
CA THR A 518 21.02 32.96 -6.03
C THR A 518 20.52 32.11 -7.18
N TRP A 519 19.67 31.15 -6.84
CA TRP A 519 19.01 30.27 -7.80
C TRP A 519 17.51 30.50 -7.77
N LYS A 520 16.91 30.58 -8.95
CA LYS A 520 15.45 30.65 -9.08
C LYS A 520 14.91 29.23 -8.96
N ARG A 521 14.14 28.95 -7.90
CA ARG A 521 13.58 27.61 -7.63
C ARG A 521 12.09 27.69 -7.36
N GLU A 522 11.40 26.60 -7.68
CA GLU A 522 9.95 26.44 -7.48
C GLU A 522 9.65 25.60 -6.25
N GLN A 523 10.59 24.77 -5.81
CA GLN A 523 10.41 23.78 -4.77
C GLN A 523 11.54 23.87 -3.76
N THR A 524 11.31 23.28 -2.58
CA THR A 524 12.35 23.05 -1.58
C THR A 524 13.49 22.25 -2.20
N GLU A 525 14.71 22.70 -1.98
CA GLU A 525 15.92 22.05 -2.47
C GLU A 525 16.79 21.59 -1.31
N THR A 526 17.66 20.62 -1.57
CA THR A 526 18.75 20.24 -0.67
C THR A 526 20.03 20.86 -1.18
N ILE A 527 20.71 21.65 -0.35
CA ILE A 527 22.05 22.15 -0.62
C ILE A 527 23.09 21.29 0.12
N PHE A 528 24.15 20.94 -0.59
CA PHE A 528 25.32 20.26 -0.04
C PHE A 528 26.48 21.24 -0.06
N ILE A 529 27.11 21.42 1.09
CA ILE A 529 28.17 22.38 1.30
C ILE A 529 29.46 21.61 1.56
N TYR A 530 30.50 21.93 0.80
CA TYR A 530 31.79 21.27 0.83
C TYR A 530 32.90 22.26 1.17
N ALA A 531 33.90 21.82 1.92
CA ALA A 531 35.08 22.63 2.26
C ALA A 531 36.05 22.81 1.07
N SER A 532 35.97 21.96 0.04
CA SER A 532 36.79 22.03 -1.17
C SER A 532 36.12 21.38 -2.38
N GLU A 533 36.63 21.64 -3.59
CA GLU A 533 36.11 21.07 -4.83
C GLU A 533 36.15 19.52 -4.86
N THR A 534 37.14 18.93 -4.19
CA THR A 534 37.34 17.47 -4.17
C THR A 534 36.90 16.80 -2.86
N SER A 535 36.39 17.56 -1.88
CA SER A 535 35.95 17.00 -0.59
C SER A 535 34.86 15.95 -0.76
N LYS A 536 34.96 14.82 -0.06
CA LYS A 536 33.85 13.85 0.02
C LYS A 536 32.88 14.15 1.15
N ASP A 537 33.36 14.87 2.18
CA ASP A 537 32.55 15.27 3.32
C ASP A 537 31.82 16.58 3.02
N PHE A 538 30.57 16.66 3.50
CA PHE A 538 29.68 17.78 3.28
C PHE A 538 28.72 17.98 4.45
N ASP A 539 28.30 19.23 4.63
CA ASP A 539 27.11 19.57 5.41
C ASP A 539 25.90 19.63 4.48
N VAL A 540 24.73 19.30 5.02
CA VAL A 540 23.46 19.33 4.29
C VAL A 540 22.52 20.33 4.91
N GLN A 541 21.88 21.17 4.09
CA GLN A 541 20.76 21.99 4.53
C GLN A 541 19.59 21.89 3.54
N ILE A 542 18.38 21.90 4.07
CA ILE A 542 17.14 21.97 3.28
C ILE A 542 16.73 23.44 3.19
N VAL A 543 16.55 23.94 1.97
CA VAL A 543 16.31 25.36 1.69
C VAL A 543 15.05 25.53 0.85
N GLN A 544 14.18 26.46 1.26
CA GLN A 544 12.92 26.74 0.57
C GLN A 544 13.04 27.97 -0.34
N PRO A 545 12.30 28.01 -1.47
CA PRO A 545 12.20 29.20 -2.30
C PRO A 545 11.79 30.43 -1.47
N GLY A 546 12.57 31.51 -1.56
CA GLY A 546 12.36 32.75 -0.83
C GLY A 546 13.12 32.85 0.49
N VAL A 547 13.86 31.80 0.87
CA VAL A 547 14.72 31.77 2.05
C VAL A 547 16.19 31.96 1.66
N ALA A 548 16.94 32.69 2.48
CA ALA A 548 18.39 32.82 2.37
C ALA A 548 19.09 31.83 3.32
N ALA A 549 19.98 31.00 2.80
CA ALA A 549 20.84 30.13 3.59
C ALA A 549 22.15 30.86 3.93
N LEU A 550 22.50 30.89 5.20
CA LEU A 550 23.71 31.55 5.70
C LEU A 550 24.69 30.48 6.16
N ILE A 551 25.83 30.36 5.46
CA ILE A 551 26.86 29.38 5.79
C ILE A 551 27.90 30.06 6.66
N THR A 552 27.84 29.81 7.97
CA THR A 552 28.68 30.46 8.98
C THR A 552 29.87 29.62 9.43
N GLN A 553 29.90 28.34 9.10
CA GLN A 553 30.97 27.41 9.45
C GLN A 553 31.27 26.44 8.30
N LEU A 554 32.49 25.89 8.30
CA LEU A 554 32.89 24.88 7.32
C LEU A 554 32.45 23.48 7.78
N PRO A 555 32.14 22.59 6.82
CA PRO A 555 31.86 21.19 7.13
C PRO A 555 33.00 20.56 7.96
N GLY A 556 32.65 19.94 9.08
CA GLY A 556 33.58 19.26 9.98
C GLY A 556 34.32 20.15 10.99
N GLU A 557 34.09 21.47 11.01
CA GLU A 557 34.53 22.33 12.11
C GLU A 557 33.47 22.29 13.24
N ALA A 558 33.90 22.05 14.48
CA ALA A 558 32.99 22.04 15.63
C ALA A 558 32.37 23.45 15.83
N PRO A 559 31.08 23.54 16.21
CA PRO A 559 30.47 24.84 16.50
C PRO A 559 31.25 25.52 17.62
N LEU A 560 31.61 26.79 17.40
CA LEU A 560 32.28 27.66 18.38
C LEU A 560 31.38 27.99 19.57
#